data_AF-A0A9P2C0W2-F1
#
_entry.id   AF-A0A9P2C0W2-F1
#
_cell.length_a   1.000
_cell.length_b   1.000
_cell.length_c   1.000
_cell.angle_alpha   90.00
_cell.angle_beta   90.00
_cell.angle_gamma   90.00
#
_symmetry.space_group_name_H-M   'P 1'
#
loop_
_entity.id
_entity.type
_entity.pdbx_description
1 polymer ?
#
loop_
_entity_poly.entity_id
_entity_poly.type
_entity_poly.pdbx_seq_one_letter_code
_entity_poly.pdbx_strand_id
1 'polypeptide(L)'
;MDIVSHQKIRRFEAGTFHEIESSVATEYPLTIYVNDQELVTIVCTPEYLEDLVVGFLTSEGIIRGPGDIESVDIIEATGHAKVSANFVNKFNAKYRGKRYITSCCGKSRENFYFQSDASLVNVKQNGNLQLTTDMIFRLMEKFEQNSATFHQTGGVHNAALCSSAEIIYSRMDIGRHNALDKIYGRALQDGTATENKAIIFSGRISSEILVKTAKLGCGIILSRSAPTELAINMAEELNITTVGFIRGDRLNVYSGFERIT
;
A
#
# COMPACT_ATOMS: atom_id res chain seq x y z
N MET A 1 0.15 -19.98 -6.35
CA MET A 1 -0.35 -19.62 -7.71
C MET A 1 0.63 -18.64 -8.36
N ASP A 2 0.85 -18.70 -9.68
CA ASP A 2 1.84 -17.82 -10.33
C ASP A 2 1.36 -16.37 -10.42
N ILE A 3 2.24 -15.42 -10.08
CA ILE A 3 1.95 -13.99 -10.11
C ILE A 3 1.93 -13.39 -11.52
N VAL A 4 2.54 -14.09 -12.47
CA VAL A 4 2.54 -13.73 -13.89
C VAL A 4 1.94 -14.88 -14.69
N SER A 5 0.95 -14.55 -15.52
CA SER A 5 0.44 -15.42 -16.58
C SER A 5 0.94 -14.96 -17.94
N HIS A 6 0.97 -15.87 -18.93
CA HIS A 6 1.36 -15.56 -20.30
C HIS A 6 0.15 -15.67 -21.21
N GLN A 7 -0.09 -14.63 -22.02
CA GLN A 7 -1.22 -14.55 -22.93
C GLN A 7 -0.72 -14.35 -24.36
N LYS A 8 -1.32 -15.07 -25.32
CA LYS A 8 -1.12 -14.79 -26.74
C LYS A 8 -1.85 -13.51 -27.10
N ILE A 9 -1.12 -12.53 -27.62
CA ILE A 9 -1.66 -11.22 -28.02
C ILE A 9 -1.28 -10.90 -29.47
N ARG A 10 -1.99 -9.94 -30.05
CA ARG A 10 -1.61 -9.32 -31.32
C ARG A 10 -1.01 -7.94 -31.04
N ARG A 11 0.29 -7.77 -31.30
CA ARG A 11 0.99 -6.48 -31.19
C ARG A 11 0.98 -5.78 -32.55
N PHE A 12 0.59 -4.51 -32.56
CA PHE A 12 0.75 -3.65 -33.74
C PHE A 12 2.08 -2.90 -33.64
N GLU A 13 2.95 -3.08 -34.63
CA GLU A 13 4.25 -2.43 -34.72
C GLU A 13 4.58 -2.15 -36.18
N ALA A 14 5.11 -0.95 -36.47
CA ALA A 14 5.51 -0.53 -37.82
C ALA A 14 4.47 -0.77 -38.95
N GLY A 15 3.17 -0.67 -38.64
CA GLY A 15 2.09 -0.83 -39.65
C GLY A 15 1.50 -2.23 -39.76
N THR A 16 2.03 -3.21 -39.03
CA THR A 16 1.61 -4.62 -39.12
C THR A 16 1.27 -5.23 -37.77
N PHE A 17 0.40 -6.24 -37.76
CA PHE A 17 0.10 -7.04 -36.57
C PHE A 17 0.99 -8.28 -36.51
N HIS A 18 1.57 -8.55 -35.35
CA HIS A 18 2.35 -9.74 -35.03
C HIS A 18 1.73 -10.46 -33.84
N GLU A 19 1.65 -11.79 -33.91
CA GLU A 19 1.29 -12.61 -32.75
C GLU A 19 2.53 -12.85 -31.88
N ILE A 20 2.41 -12.53 -30.60
CA ILE A 20 3.46 -12.71 -29.60
C ILE A 20 2.86 -13.17 -28.28
N GLU A 21 3.69 -13.69 -27.38
CA GLU A 21 3.32 -13.90 -25.98
C GLU A 21 3.65 -12.66 -25.15
N SER A 22 2.72 -12.27 -24.27
CA SER A 22 2.90 -11.17 -23.34
C SER A 22 2.65 -11.65 -21.91
N SER A 23 3.53 -11.25 -21.00
CA SER A 23 3.32 -11.44 -19.57
C SER A 23 2.25 -10.48 -19.05
N VAL A 24 1.35 -10.99 -18.20
CA VAL A 24 0.23 -10.25 -17.60
C VAL A 24 0.17 -10.59 -16.12
N ALA A 25 -0.03 -9.58 -15.27
CA ALA A 25 -0.17 -9.78 -13.84
C ALA A 25 -1.45 -10.57 -13.52
N THR A 26 -1.35 -11.51 -12.59
CA THR A 26 -2.48 -12.34 -12.16
C THR A 26 -3.33 -11.59 -11.12
N GLU A 27 -4.63 -11.47 -11.39
CA GLU A 27 -5.62 -11.07 -10.38
C GLU A 27 -6.11 -12.29 -9.60
N TYR A 28 -6.17 -12.16 -8.28
CA TYR A 28 -6.60 -13.19 -7.37
C TYR A 28 -7.64 -12.65 -6.38
N PRO A 29 -8.88 -13.16 -6.40
CA PRO A 29 -9.90 -12.78 -5.42
C PRO A 29 -9.66 -13.54 -4.10
N LEU A 30 -9.39 -12.79 -3.03
CA LEU A 30 -9.25 -13.32 -1.67
C LEU A 30 -10.42 -12.84 -0.79
N THR A 31 -11.27 -13.77 -0.37
CA THR A 31 -12.34 -13.52 0.60
C THR A 31 -11.84 -13.76 2.02
N ILE A 32 -11.90 -12.72 2.84
CA ILE A 32 -11.48 -12.72 4.24
C ILE A 32 -12.68 -13.02 5.13
N TYR A 33 -12.54 -14.04 5.98
CA TYR A 33 -13.46 -14.39 7.05
C TYR A 33 -12.80 -14.07 8.38
N VAL A 34 -13.52 -13.41 9.29
CA VAL A 34 -13.06 -13.16 10.66
C VAL A 34 -14.06 -13.78 11.62
N ASN A 35 -13.60 -14.72 12.46
CA ASN A 35 -14.45 -15.50 13.37
C ASN A 35 -15.67 -16.10 12.65
N ASP A 36 -15.40 -16.80 11.54
CA ASP A 36 -16.38 -17.46 10.66
C ASP A 36 -17.40 -16.52 9.98
N GLN A 37 -17.25 -15.21 10.09
CA GLN A 37 -18.09 -14.23 9.39
C GLN A 37 -17.37 -13.67 8.17
N GLU A 38 -18.03 -13.74 7.01
CA GLU A 38 -17.52 -13.11 5.79
C GLU A 38 -17.41 -11.60 5.98
N LEU A 39 -16.20 -11.09 5.75
CA LEU A 39 -15.90 -9.67 5.92
C LEU A 39 -15.89 -8.95 4.57
N VAL A 40 -15.05 -9.40 3.64
CA VAL A 40 -14.80 -8.73 2.36
C VAL A 40 -14.09 -9.67 1.38
N THR A 41 -14.29 -9.45 0.08
CA THR A 41 -13.44 -10.01 -0.98
C THR A 41 -12.56 -8.91 -1.57
N ILE A 42 -11.25 -9.12 -1.56
CA ILE A 42 -10.24 -8.21 -2.11
C ILE A 42 -9.66 -8.84 -3.37
N VAL A 43 -9.63 -8.11 -4.48
CA VAL A 43 -8.86 -8.50 -5.66
C VAL A 43 -7.42 -8.04 -5.46
N CYS A 44 -6.48 -8.98 -5.50
CA CYS A 44 -5.07 -8.77 -5.14
C CYS A 44 -4.14 -9.63 -6.00
N THR A 45 -2.83 -9.50 -5.82
CA THR A 45 -1.87 -10.48 -6.39
C THR A 45 -1.72 -11.68 -5.44
N PRO A 46 -1.47 -12.89 -5.97
CA PRO A 46 -1.42 -14.13 -5.19
C PRO A 46 -0.10 -14.31 -4.40
N GLU A 47 0.51 -13.23 -3.94
CA GLU A 47 1.73 -13.23 -3.13
C GLU A 47 1.54 -12.40 -1.87
N TYR A 48 2.20 -12.81 -0.78
CA TYR A 48 2.16 -12.13 0.52
C TYR A 48 0.72 -11.94 1.03
N LEU A 49 -0.11 -12.98 0.91
CA LEU A 49 -1.53 -12.93 1.25
C LEU A 49 -1.76 -12.70 2.76
N GLU A 50 -0.94 -13.32 3.60
CA GLU A 50 -1.00 -13.10 5.05
C GLU A 50 -0.65 -11.64 5.42
N ASP A 51 0.41 -11.09 4.81
CA ASP A 51 0.76 -9.68 4.95
C ASP A 51 -0.41 -8.76 4.54
N LEU A 52 -1.10 -9.08 3.43
CA LEU A 52 -2.28 -8.34 3.00
C LEU A 52 -3.41 -8.41 4.04
N VAL A 53 -3.72 -9.61 4.55
CA VAL A 53 -4.82 -9.83 5.50
C VAL A 53 -4.55 -9.06 6.80
N VAL A 54 -3.38 -9.24 7.41
CA VAL A 54 -3.02 -8.58 8.68
C VAL A 54 -3.02 -7.06 8.53
N GLY A 55 -2.41 -6.57 7.45
CA GLY A 55 -2.32 -5.14 7.18
C GLY A 55 -3.67 -4.50 6.86
N PHE A 56 -4.52 -5.18 6.09
CA PHE A 56 -5.88 -4.71 5.80
C PHE A 56 -6.72 -4.61 7.06
N LEU A 57 -6.77 -5.69 7.87
CA LEU A 57 -7.57 -5.70 9.10
C LEU A 57 -7.14 -4.60 10.08
N THR A 58 -5.84 -4.35 10.21
CA THR A 58 -5.31 -3.32 11.11
C THR A 58 -5.52 -1.92 10.55
N SER A 59 -5.21 -1.69 9.27
CA SER A 59 -5.34 -0.37 8.64
C SER A 59 -6.80 0.11 8.55
N GLU A 60 -7.75 -0.81 8.44
CA GLU A 60 -9.20 -0.52 8.51
C GLU A 60 -9.73 -0.47 9.96
N GLY A 61 -8.90 -0.73 10.96
CA GLY A 61 -9.27 -0.66 12.39
C GLY A 61 -10.28 -1.76 12.80
N ILE A 62 -10.28 -2.88 12.09
CA ILE A 62 -11.08 -4.08 12.41
C ILE A 62 -10.48 -4.80 13.61
N ILE A 63 -9.15 -4.83 13.66
CA ILE A 63 -8.34 -5.21 14.82
C ILE A 63 -7.49 -4.03 15.26
N ARG A 64 -6.97 -4.05 16.49
CA ARG A 64 -6.07 -3.00 17.00
C ARG A 64 -4.62 -3.23 16.59
N GLY A 65 -4.25 -4.48 16.35
CA GLY A 65 -2.92 -4.90 15.95
C GLY A 65 -2.79 -6.43 15.93
N PRO A 66 -1.59 -6.97 15.64
CA PRO A 66 -1.38 -8.41 15.45
C PRO A 66 -1.67 -9.24 16.69
N GLY A 67 -1.53 -8.67 17.90
CA GLY A 67 -1.85 -9.37 19.15
C GLY A 67 -3.33 -9.69 19.35
N ASP A 68 -4.24 -9.13 18.53
CA ASP A 68 -5.64 -9.52 18.52
C ASP A 68 -5.90 -10.78 17.67
N ILE A 69 -4.95 -11.21 16.84
CA ILE A 69 -5.06 -12.37 15.94
C ILE A 69 -4.51 -13.62 16.64
N GLU A 70 -5.28 -14.70 16.61
CA GLU A 70 -4.84 -16.02 17.06
C GLU A 70 -4.26 -16.85 15.91
N SER A 71 -4.91 -16.82 14.74
CA SER A 71 -4.45 -17.53 13.54
C SER A 71 -4.92 -16.85 12.26
N VAL A 72 -4.14 -17.04 11.19
CA VAL A 72 -4.50 -16.71 9.82
C VAL A 72 -4.26 -17.95 8.95
N ASP A 73 -5.33 -18.52 8.42
CA ASP A 73 -5.28 -19.68 7.54
C ASP A 73 -5.64 -19.27 6.11
N ILE A 74 -4.64 -19.28 5.22
CA ILE A 74 -4.83 -19.01 3.79
C ILE A 74 -5.11 -20.32 3.05
N ILE A 75 -6.30 -20.44 2.48
CA ILE A 75 -6.74 -21.57 1.68
C ILE A 75 -6.69 -21.16 0.21
N GLU A 76 -5.50 -21.27 -0.38
CA GLU A 76 -5.24 -20.79 -1.76
C GLU A 76 -6.19 -21.40 -2.80
N ALA A 77 -6.54 -22.69 -2.62
CA ALA A 77 -7.40 -23.42 -3.56
C ALA A 77 -8.81 -22.82 -3.71
N THR A 78 -9.32 -22.16 -2.67
CA THR A 78 -10.66 -21.56 -2.68
C THR A 78 -10.67 -20.04 -2.64
N GLY A 79 -9.50 -19.38 -2.55
CA GLY A 79 -9.49 -17.92 -2.43
C GLY A 79 -9.94 -17.43 -1.06
N HIS A 80 -9.71 -18.19 0.02
CA HIS A 80 -10.20 -17.83 1.34
C HIS A 80 -9.06 -17.56 2.32
N ALA A 81 -9.20 -16.51 3.13
CA ALA A 81 -8.41 -16.28 4.32
C ALA A 81 -9.33 -16.40 5.54
N LYS A 82 -9.05 -17.33 6.45
CA LYS A 82 -9.79 -17.46 7.70
C LYS A 82 -8.95 -16.91 8.84
N VAL A 83 -9.50 -15.96 9.57
CA VAL A 83 -8.83 -15.29 10.68
C VAL A 83 -9.59 -15.58 11.96
N SER A 84 -8.91 -16.17 12.95
CA SER A 84 -9.39 -16.22 14.33
C SER A 84 -8.83 -15.00 15.08
N ALA A 85 -9.70 -14.21 15.70
CA ALA A 85 -9.32 -13.00 16.41
C ALA A 85 -10.06 -12.86 17.74
N ASN A 86 -9.30 -12.53 18.79
CA ASN A 86 -9.79 -12.30 20.15
C ASN A 86 -10.58 -10.99 20.29
N PHE A 87 -10.30 -10.04 19.43
CA PHE A 87 -11.00 -8.77 19.38
C PHE A 87 -11.35 -8.41 17.94
N VAL A 88 -12.60 -7.98 17.75
CA VAL A 88 -13.08 -7.45 16.48
C VAL A 88 -13.89 -6.20 16.76
N ASN A 89 -13.50 -5.09 16.16
CA ASN A 89 -14.23 -3.84 16.27
C ASN A 89 -15.55 -3.90 15.49
N LYS A 90 -16.65 -4.17 16.22
CA LYS A 90 -18.00 -4.27 15.65
C LYS A 90 -18.57 -2.93 15.19
N PHE A 91 -17.99 -1.79 15.57
CA PHE A 91 -18.49 -0.46 15.19
C PHE A 91 -18.35 -0.23 13.68
N ASN A 92 -17.28 -0.76 13.06
CA ASN A 92 -17.08 -0.74 11.62
C ASN A 92 -18.06 -1.65 10.84
N ALA A 93 -18.71 -2.62 11.49
CA ALA A 93 -19.71 -3.47 10.83
C ALA A 93 -21.03 -2.73 10.55
N LYS A 94 -21.34 -1.66 11.31
CA LYS A 94 -22.62 -0.93 11.25
C LYS A 94 -22.66 0.18 10.18
N TYR A 95 -21.50 0.63 9.69
CA TYR A 95 -21.38 1.71 8.69
C TYR A 95 -21.06 1.24 7.26
N ARG A 96 -21.08 -0.08 7.01
CA ARG A 96 -20.92 -0.74 5.68
C ARG A 96 -22.02 -0.43 4.64
N GLY A 97 -22.79 0.65 4.83
CA GLY A 97 -24.02 0.93 4.08
C GLY A 97 -23.95 2.14 3.15
N LYS A 98 -22.97 3.04 3.30
CA LYS A 98 -22.87 4.24 2.48
C LYS A 98 -21.86 4.03 1.36
N ARG A 99 -22.34 3.69 0.17
CA ARG A 99 -21.48 3.51 -1.01
C ARG A 99 -20.91 4.86 -1.46
N TYR A 100 -19.63 5.09 -1.21
CA TYR A 100 -18.87 6.10 -1.94
C TYR A 100 -18.12 5.38 -3.06
N ILE A 101 -18.28 5.82 -4.29
CA ILE A 101 -17.52 5.32 -5.44
C ILE A 101 -16.34 6.27 -5.58
N THR A 102 -15.16 5.92 -5.06
CA THR A 102 -13.96 6.72 -5.34
C THR A 102 -13.39 6.36 -6.73
N SER A 103 -12.65 7.30 -7.32
CA SER A 103 -12.16 7.24 -8.71
C SER A 103 -11.18 6.11 -9.05
N CYS A 104 -10.86 5.23 -8.10
CA CYS A 104 -10.00 4.09 -8.36
C CYS A 104 -10.86 2.85 -8.64
N CYS A 105 -10.79 2.38 -9.89
CA CYS A 105 -11.44 1.18 -10.40
C CYS A 105 -11.37 0.04 -9.38
N GLY A 106 -12.52 -0.25 -8.76
CA GLY A 106 -12.66 -1.15 -7.61
C GLY A 106 -13.59 -0.54 -6.57
N LYS A 107 -14.19 -1.38 -5.70
CA LYS A 107 -14.98 -0.94 -4.54
C LYS A 107 -14.08 -0.18 -3.55
N SER A 108 -13.73 1.06 -3.88
CA SER A 108 -12.97 1.92 -2.98
C SER A 108 -13.92 2.50 -1.95
N ARG A 109 -13.82 1.98 -0.72
CA ARG A 109 -14.34 2.44 0.58
C ARG A 109 -15.79 2.93 0.64
N GLU A 110 -16.58 2.27 1.49
CA GLU A 110 -17.89 2.73 1.97
C GLU A 110 -17.78 3.80 3.08
N ASN A 111 -16.58 4.08 3.58
CA ASN A 111 -16.33 5.14 4.55
C ASN A 111 -15.54 6.26 3.89
N PHE A 112 -16.23 7.32 3.48
CA PHE A 112 -15.60 8.64 3.35
C PHE A 112 -15.03 9.02 4.72
N TYR A 113 -13.78 9.48 4.73
CA TYR A 113 -13.11 9.97 5.92
C TYR A 113 -14.02 10.87 6.75
N PHE A 114 -14.37 10.43 7.95
CA PHE A 114 -14.64 11.41 8.99
C PHE A 114 -13.29 11.95 9.42
N GLN A 115 -13.19 13.28 9.50
CA GLN A 115 -12.08 14.02 10.10
C GLN A 115 -11.67 13.45 11.48
N SER A 116 -12.58 12.70 12.13
CA SER A 116 -12.31 11.91 13.33
C SER A 116 -11.23 10.83 13.16
N ASP A 117 -11.16 10.11 12.03
CA ASP A 117 -10.18 9.02 11.84
C ASP A 117 -8.75 9.53 11.67
N ALA A 118 -8.57 10.71 11.05
CA ALA A 118 -7.28 11.39 10.99
C ALA A 118 -6.90 11.94 12.38
N SER A 119 -7.87 12.46 13.14
CA SER A 119 -7.65 12.94 14.51
C SER A 119 -7.35 11.84 15.54
N LEU A 120 -7.62 10.57 15.21
CA LEU A 120 -7.25 9.41 16.01
C LEU A 120 -5.79 8.98 15.82
N VAL A 121 -5.14 9.41 14.72
CA VAL A 121 -3.71 9.19 14.54
C VAL A 121 -3.00 10.24 15.38
N ASN A 122 -2.44 9.83 16.52
CA ASN A 122 -1.61 10.69 17.34
C ASN A 122 -0.27 10.92 16.61
N VAL A 123 -0.25 11.87 15.69
CA VAL A 123 0.90 12.24 14.84
C VAL A 123 2.07 12.85 15.62
N LYS A 124 2.02 12.85 16.96
CA LYS A 124 3.04 13.45 17.82
C LYS A 124 4.39 12.72 17.83
N GLN A 125 4.59 11.73 16.96
CA GLN A 125 5.83 10.94 16.86
C GLN A 125 6.28 10.73 15.40
N ASN A 126 6.08 11.70 14.49
CA ASN A 126 6.78 11.66 13.21
C ASN A 126 8.25 11.94 13.45
N GLY A 127 9.01 10.85 13.60
CA GLY A 127 10.40 10.86 14.01
C GLY A 127 11.33 11.78 13.20
N ASN A 128 12.55 11.93 13.67
CA ASN A 128 13.56 12.86 13.17
C ASN A 128 14.31 12.35 11.93
N LEU A 129 13.70 11.48 11.12
CA LEU A 129 14.33 11.00 9.89
C LEU A 129 14.57 12.20 8.96
N GLN A 130 15.82 12.43 8.59
CA GLN A 130 16.21 13.36 7.54
C GLN A 130 16.80 12.58 6.38
N LEU A 131 16.46 12.98 5.16
CA LEU A 131 16.96 12.37 3.93
C LEU A 131 17.63 13.45 3.08
N THR A 132 18.84 13.15 2.60
CA THR A 132 19.43 13.95 1.53
C THR A 132 18.80 13.56 0.18
N THR A 133 18.81 14.46 -0.78
CA THR A 133 18.41 14.19 -2.17
C THR A 133 19.14 12.97 -2.75
N ASP A 134 20.45 12.84 -2.51
CA ASP A 134 21.26 11.69 -2.92
C ASP A 134 20.75 10.36 -2.33
N MET A 135 20.39 10.36 -1.04
CA MET A 135 19.83 9.18 -0.40
C MET A 135 18.48 8.80 -1.02
N ILE A 136 17.63 9.79 -1.29
CA ILE A 136 16.35 9.57 -1.97
C ILE A 136 16.58 8.93 -3.35
N PHE A 137 17.47 9.49 -4.16
CA PHE A 137 17.73 8.94 -5.51
C PHE A 137 18.25 7.51 -5.46
N ARG A 138 19.17 7.19 -4.55
CA ARG A 138 19.68 5.82 -4.36
C ARG A 138 18.57 4.85 -3.92
N LEU A 139 17.71 5.28 -3.01
CA LEU A 139 16.57 4.47 -2.55
C LEU A 139 15.57 4.21 -3.69
N MET A 140 15.29 5.23 -4.51
CA MET A 140 14.40 5.10 -5.66
C MET A 140 14.99 4.20 -6.75
N GLU A 141 16.29 4.25 -6.97
CA GLU A 141 16.98 3.35 -7.90
C GLU A 141 16.88 1.90 -7.43
N LYS A 142 17.19 1.62 -6.16
CA LYS A 142 17.03 0.28 -5.56
C LYS A 142 15.58 -0.20 -5.64
N PHE A 143 14.62 0.69 -5.39
CA PHE A 143 13.20 0.38 -5.48
C PHE A 143 12.79 -0.02 -6.91
N GLU A 144 13.30 0.67 -7.91
CA GLU A 144 13.06 0.34 -9.31
C GLU A 144 13.69 -1.00 -9.70
N GLN A 145 14.92 -1.27 -9.26
CA GLN A 145 15.60 -2.55 -9.49
C GLN A 145 14.84 -3.73 -8.86
N ASN A 146 14.20 -3.51 -7.71
CA ASN A 146 13.39 -4.52 -7.02
C ASN A 146 11.97 -4.68 -7.57
N SER A 147 11.59 -3.95 -8.63
CA SER A 147 10.22 -3.93 -9.19
C SER A 147 10.06 -4.86 -10.41
N ALA A 148 10.64 -6.06 -10.37
CA ALA A 148 10.72 -6.97 -11.52
C ALA A 148 9.36 -7.29 -12.17
N THR A 149 8.33 -7.61 -11.39
CA THR A 149 7.01 -7.92 -11.93
C THR A 149 6.33 -6.72 -12.60
N PHE A 150 6.60 -5.50 -12.10
CA PHE A 150 6.14 -4.29 -12.77
C PHE A 150 6.85 -4.09 -14.11
N HIS A 151 8.17 -4.30 -14.18
CA HIS A 151 8.91 -4.23 -15.44
C HIS A 151 8.40 -5.26 -16.46
N GLN A 152 8.05 -6.45 -15.98
CA GLN A 152 7.59 -7.54 -16.82
C GLN A 152 6.15 -7.34 -17.33
N THR A 153 5.25 -6.81 -16.50
CA THR A 153 3.80 -6.80 -16.79
C THR A 153 3.20 -5.41 -16.95
N GLY A 154 3.81 -4.38 -16.37
CA GLY A 154 3.22 -3.05 -16.19
C GLY A 154 1.95 -3.02 -15.32
N GLY A 155 1.53 -4.17 -14.78
CA GLY A 155 0.18 -4.38 -14.24
C GLY A 155 0.09 -4.35 -12.72
N VAL A 156 1.10 -3.85 -12.01
CA VAL A 156 1.15 -3.85 -10.54
C VAL A 156 1.69 -2.54 -9.99
N HIS A 157 1.36 -2.25 -8.74
CA HIS A 157 1.94 -1.22 -7.92
C HIS A 157 2.94 -1.80 -6.94
N ASN A 158 4.02 -1.06 -6.68
CA ASN A 158 5.03 -1.41 -5.69
C ASN A 158 4.97 -0.41 -4.53
N ALA A 159 5.25 -0.90 -3.34
CA ALA A 159 5.44 -0.12 -2.13
C ALA A 159 6.64 -0.68 -1.37
N ALA A 160 7.37 0.19 -0.69
CA ALA A 160 8.48 -0.22 0.15
C ALA A 160 8.57 0.59 1.44
N LEU A 161 8.95 -0.09 2.51
CA LEU A 161 9.35 0.53 3.77
C LEU A 161 10.87 0.66 3.75
N CYS A 162 11.38 1.86 4.02
CA CYS A 162 12.82 2.11 4.00
C CYS A 162 13.29 2.90 5.22
N SER A 163 14.54 2.66 5.58
CA SER A 163 15.31 3.53 6.45
C SER A 163 15.99 4.62 5.61
N SER A 164 16.91 5.37 6.22
CA SER A 164 17.76 6.33 5.54
C SER A 164 18.69 5.71 4.47
N ALA A 165 19.02 4.43 4.57
CA ALA A 165 20.05 3.79 3.75
C ALA A 165 19.57 2.62 2.88
N GLU A 166 18.48 1.95 3.28
CA GLU A 166 18.05 0.70 2.67
C GLU A 166 16.54 0.50 2.66
N ILE A 167 16.12 -0.36 1.73
CA ILE A 167 14.76 -0.88 1.68
C ILE A 167 14.70 -2.08 2.62
N ILE A 168 13.80 -2.00 3.61
CA ILE A 168 13.59 -3.04 4.63
C ILE A 168 12.59 -4.07 4.12
N TYR A 169 11.47 -3.57 3.57
CA TYR A 169 10.45 -4.41 2.94
C TYR A 169 10.07 -3.84 1.59
N SER A 170 9.84 -4.73 0.62
CA SER A 170 9.24 -4.41 -0.67
C SER A 170 8.05 -5.34 -0.89
N ARG A 171 6.92 -4.77 -1.28
CA ARG A 171 5.69 -5.49 -1.59
C ARG A 171 5.04 -4.90 -2.82
N MET A 172 4.26 -5.74 -3.47
CA MET A 172 3.58 -5.38 -4.70
C MET A 172 2.16 -5.93 -4.68
N ASP A 173 1.29 -5.26 -5.42
CA ASP A 173 -0.06 -5.71 -5.68
C ASP A 173 -0.65 -5.00 -6.89
N ILE A 174 -1.65 -5.58 -7.54
CA ILE A 174 -2.41 -4.89 -8.59
C ILE A 174 -3.16 -3.67 -8.01
N GLY A 175 -3.61 -3.79 -6.77
CA GLY A 175 -4.21 -2.72 -5.98
C GLY A 175 -3.14 -1.91 -5.25
N ARG A 176 -3.06 -0.61 -5.55
CA ARG A 176 -2.12 0.30 -4.89
C ARG A 176 -2.30 0.38 -3.36
N HIS A 177 -3.52 0.20 -2.86
CA HIS A 177 -3.81 0.16 -1.42
C HIS A 177 -3.33 -1.14 -0.79
N ASN A 178 -3.56 -2.26 -1.48
CA ASN A 178 -3.12 -3.58 -1.06
C ASN A 178 -1.60 -3.67 -0.95
N ALA A 179 -0.85 -3.00 -1.85
CA ALA A 179 0.61 -2.94 -1.76
C ALA A 179 1.09 -2.32 -0.44
N LEU A 180 0.44 -1.24 0.02
CA LEU A 180 0.72 -0.64 1.33
C LEU A 180 0.23 -1.50 2.48
N ASP A 181 -0.94 -2.13 2.36
CA ASP A 181 -1.45 -3.04 3.39
C ASP A 181 -0.49 -4.22 3.58
N LYS A 182 0.08 -4.78 2.52
CA LYS A 182 1.13 -5.80 2.62
C LYS A 182 2.38 -5.29 3.35
N ILE A 183 2.82 -4.06 3.10
CA ILE A 183 3.94 -3.46 3.86
C ILE A 183 3.57 -3.36 5.34
N TYR A 184 2.35 -2.92 5.65
CA TYR A 184 1.88 -2.76 7.02
C TYR A 184 1.80 -4.11 7.73
N GLY A 185 1.14 -5.11 7.13
CA GLY A 185 1.03 -6.43 7.71
C GLY A 185 2.39 -7.06 7.94
N ARG A 186 3.36 -6.89 7.02
CA ARG A 186 4.71 -7.41 7.25
C ARG A 186 5.42 -6.72 8.41
N ALA A 187 5.37 -5.39 8.47
CA ALA A 187 5.99 -4.64 9.56
C ALA A 187 5.40 -5.03 10.93
N LEU A 188 4.08 -5.23 11.01
CA LEU A 188 3.40 -5.67 12.23
C LEU A 188 3.80 -7.08 12.66
N GLN A 189 3.82 -8.03 11.73
CA GLN A 189 4.20 -9.42 12.02
C GLN A 189 5.64 -9.53 12.53
N ASP A 190 6.55 -8.72 11.97
CA ASP A 190 7.95 -8.70 12.40
C ASP A 190 8.21 -7.83 13.63
N GLY A 191 7.19 -7.11 14.14
CA GLY A 191 7.37 -6.14 15.22
C GLY A 191 8.32 -4.99 14.83
N THR A 192 8.43 -4.68 13.54
CA THR A 192 9.32 -3.64 13.04
C THR A 192 8.79 -2.26 13.40
N ALA A 193 9.57 -1.54 14.20
CA ALA A 193 9.35 -0.13 14.51
C ALA A 193 9.39 0.72 13.23
N THR A 194 8.26 1.30 12.87
CA THR A 194 8.08 2.11 11.65
C THR A 194 8.32 3.60 11.89
N GLU A 195 8.55 4.01 13.14
CA GLU A 195 9.03 5.33 13.47
C GLU A 195 10.38 5.60 12.81
N ASN A 196 10.63 6.85 12.40
CA ASN A 196 11.82 7.23 11.65
C ASN A 196 12.03 6.43 10.34
N LYS A 197 10.96 5.98 9.70
CA LYS A 197 11.00 5.35 8.37
C LYS A 197 10.24 6.14 7.33
N ALA A 198 10.55 5.84 6.08
CA ALA A 198 9.88 6.40 4.92
C ALA A 198 9.18 5.30 4.11
N ILE A 199 8.09 5.68 3.46
CA ILE A 199 7.43 4.87 2.45
C ILE A 199 7.86 5.32 1.07
N ILE A 200 8.25 4.36 0.22
CA ILE A 200 8.41 4.56 -1.22
C ILE A 200 7.21 3.95 -1.92
N PHE A 201 6.63 4.66 -2.88
CA PHE A 201 5.41 4.24 -3.55
C PHE A 201 5.46 4.51 -5.06
N SER A 202 5.02 3.54 -5.87
CA SER A 202 5.01 3.71 -7.32
C SER A 202 3.82 4.56 -7.83
N GLY A 203 2.73 4.60 -7.06
CA GLY A 203 1.47 5.25 -7.45
C GLY A 203 1.35 6.71 -7.01
N ARG A 204 0.22 7.34 -7.38
CA ARG A 204 -0.17 8.68 -6.90
C ARG A 204 -0.39 8.70 -5.40
N ILE A 205 0.01 9.78 -4.73
CA ILE A 205 -0.25 9.99 -3.30
C ILE A 205 -1.63 10.63 -3.16
N SER A 206 -2.66 9.80 -2.98
CA SER A 206 -4.01 10.25 -2.59
C SER A 206 -4.11 10.41 -1.07
N SER A 207 -5.18 11.05 -0.61
CA SER A 207 -5.50 11.13 0.83
C SER A 207 -5.54 9.75 1.49
N GLU A 208 -6.06 8.73 0.80
CA GLU A 208 -6.11 7.35 1.29
C GLU A 208 -4.73 6.74 1.53
N ILE A 209 -3.81 6.94 0.58
CA ILE A 209 -2.42 6.49 0.67
C ILE A 209 -1.69 7.21 1.81
N LEU A 210 -1.90 8.53 1.92
CA LEU A 210 -1.31 9.33 2.96
C LEU A 210 -1.77 8.88 4.36
N VAL A 211 -3.07 8.62 4.54
CA VAL A 211 -3.56 8.13 5.85
C VAL A 211 -3.05 6.74 6.17
N LYS A 212 -2.94 5.82 5.21
CA LYS A 212 -2.31 4.51 5.47
C LYS A 212 -0.85 4.68 5.91
N THR A 213 -0.12 5.64 5.30
CA THR A 213 1.23 6.01 5.72
C THR A 213 1.25 6.56 7.15
N ALA A 214 0.30 7.44 7.49
CA ALA A 214 0.15 7.99 8.84
C ALA A 214 -0.16 6.90 9.88
N LYS A 215 -1.11 5.99 9.56
CA LYS A 215 -1.48 4.85 10.42
C LYS A 215 -0.33 3.86 10.59
N LEU A 216 0.55 3.74 9.60
CA LEU A 216 1.77 2.97 9.72
C LEU A 216 2.80 3.65 10.63
N GLY A 217 2.68 4.96 10.91
CA GLY A 217 3.63 5.71 11.74
C GLY A 217 4.86 6.23 10.97
N CYS A 218 4.83 6.21 9.64
CA CYS A 218 5.91 6.71 8.80
C CYS A 218 5.79 8.24 8.60
N GLY A 219 6.87 8.97 8.86
CA GLY A 219 6.90 10.43 8.78
C GLY A 219 7.19 10.98 7.37
N ILE A 220 7.58 10.13 6.42
CA ILE A 220 7.94 10.53 5.06
C ILE A 220 7.30 9.59 4.03
N ILE A 221 6.77 10.14 2.96
CA ILE A 221 6.34 9.40 1.76
C ILE A 221 7.02 9.95 0.50
N LEU A 222 7.58 9.04 -0.29
CA LEU A 222 8.33 9.28 -1.52
C LEU A 222 7.59 8.61 -2.69
N SER A 223 7.33 9.33 -3.78
CA SER A 223 6.66 8.77 -4.95
C SER A 223 7.24 9.21 -6.30
N ARG A 224 7.18 8.31 -7.28
CA ARG A 224 7.47 8.61 -8.71
C ARG A 224 6.35 9.41 -9.40
N SER A 225 5.21 9.56 -8.73
CA SER A 225 3.98 10.12 -9.26
C SER A 225 3.54 11.37 -8.49
N ALA A 226 2.40 11.93 -8.87
CA ALA A 226 1.86 13.15 -8.30
C ALA A 226 1.14 12.89 -6.96
N PRO A 227 1.26 13.79 -5.98
CA PRO A 227 0.27 13.91 -4.91
C PRO A 227 -0.99 14.64 -5.41
N THR A 228 -2.11 14.40 -4.75
CA THR A 228 -3.35 15.18 -4.94
C THR A 228 -3.43 16.34 -3.95
N GLU A 229 -4.14 17.42 -4.28
CA GLU A 229 -4.33 18.59 -3.39
C GLU A 229 -4.77 18.19 -1.97
N LEU A 230 -5.82 17.37 -1.85
CA LEU A 230 -6.29 16.90 -0.55
C LEU A 230 -5.20 16.13 0.23
N ALA A 231 -4.36 15.37 -0.46
CA ALA A 231 -3.25 14.67 0.19
C ALA A 231 -2.17 15.64 0.68
N ILE A 232 -1.91 16.74 -0.05
CA ILE A 232 -0.95 17.76 0.38
C ILE A 232 -1.46 18.45 1.65
N ASN A 233 -2.72 18.90 1.65
CA ASN A 233 -3.33 19.55 2.82
C ASN A 233 -3.29 18.64 4.06
N MET A 234 -3.64 17.36 3.88
CA MET A 234 -3.56 16.38 4.96
C MET A 234 -2.13 16.10 5.40
N ALA A 235 -1.14 16.17 4.50
CA ALA A 235 0.25 15.94 4.85
C ALA A 235 0.79 17.06 5.75
N GLU A 236 0.35 18.30 5.54
CA GLU A 236 0.66 19.42 6.43
C GLU A 236 0.01 19.25 7.80
N GLU A 237 -1.29 18.94 7.85
CA GLU A 237 -2.03 18.69 9.11
C GLU A 237 -1.42 17.53 9.91
N LEU A 238 -1.01 16.47 9.21
CA LEU A 238 -0.41 15.27 9.79
C LEU A 238 1.13 15.35 9.83
N ASN A 239 1.75 16.51 9.60
CA ASN A 239 3.21 16.68 9.64
C ASN A 239 4.02 15.57 8.89
N ILE A 240 3.50 15.06 7.78
CA ILE A 240 4.15 14.04 6.94
C ILE A 240 4.88 14.75 5.82
N THR A 241 6.17 14.46 5.65
CA THR A 241 6.95 14.95 4.51
C THR A 241 6.53 14.21 3.24
N THR A 242 6.05 14.95 2.25
CA THR A 242 5.55 14.38 0.99
C THR A 242 6.44 14.81 -0.17
N VAL A 243 7.04 13.84 -0.86
CA VAL A 243 7.89 14.08 -2.02
C VAL A 243 7.32 13.32 -3.22
N GLY A 244 7.05 14.04 -4.31
CA GLY A 244 6.49 13.49 -5.54
C GLY A 244 7.40 13.69 -6.74
N PHE A 245 7.00 13.10 -7.87
CA PHE A 245 7.70 13.22 -9.16
C PHE A 245 9.20 12.85 -9.12
N ILE A 246 9.61 11.95 -8.22
CA ILE A 246 11.02 11.56 -8.10
C ILE A 246 11.42 10.72 -9.33
N ARG A 247 12.27 11.28 -10.19
CA ARG A 247 12.72 10.66 -11.45
C ARG A 247 14.08 11.21 -11.85
N GLY A 248 15.02 10.32 -12.17
CA GLY A 248 16.38 10.76 -12.47
C GLY A 248 16.97 11.51 -11.29
N ASP A 249 17.41 12.74 -11.53
CA ASP A 249 18.04 13.67 -10.59
C ASP A 249 17.11 14.80 -10.11
N ARG A 250 15.78 14.65 -10.27
CA ARG A 250 14.79 15.64 -9.84
C ARG A 250 13.71 15.04 -8.93
N LEU A 251 13.21 15.88 -8.03
CA LEU A 251 12.09 15.62 -7.14
C LEU A 251 11.37 16.93 -6.79
N ASN A 252 10.12 16.82 -6.33
CA ASN A 252 9.34 17.94 -5.82
C ASN A 252 8.94 17.65 -4.37
N VAL A 253 9.33 18.51 -3.43
CA VAL A 253 8.87 18.46 -2.05
C VAL A 253 7.59 19.29 -1.91
N TYR A 254 6.54 18.69 -1.34
CA TYR A 254 5.22 19.32 -1.19
C TYR A 254 4.90 19.69 0.26
N SER A 255 5.50 19.00 1.23
CA SER A 255 5.31 19.25 2.67
C SER A 255 6.54 18.76 3.46
N GLY A 256 6.74 19.29 4.68
CA GLY A 256 7.82 18.88 5.59
C GLY A 256 9.23 19.10 5.01
N PHE A 257 9.44 20.29 4.44
CA PHE A 257 10.64 20.70 3.69
C PHE A 257 11.93 20.52 4.49
N GLU A 258 11.88 20.78 5.79
CA GLU A 258 13.01 20.70 6.72
C GLU A 258 13.61 19.28 6.88
N ARG A 259 12.88 18.23 6.45
CA ARG A 259 13.39 16.85 6.49
C ARG A 259 14.15 16.45 5.22
N ILE A 260 14.15 17.28 4.18
CA ILE A 260 14.84 17.00 2.91
C ILE A 260 15.97 18.02 2.70
N THR A 261 17.18 17.52 2.45
CA THR A 261 18.40 18.35 2.29
C THR A 261 19.17 18.05 1.01
#